data_AF-A0A6N9SRQ5-F1
#
_entry.id   AF-A0A6N9SRQ5-F1
#
_cell.length_a   1.000
_cell.length_b   1.000
_cell.length_c   1.000
_cell.angle_alpha   90.00
_cell.angle_beta   90.00
_cell.angle_gamma   90.00
#
_symmetry.space_group_name_H-M   'P 1'
#
loop_
_entity.id
_entity.type
_entity.pdbx_description
1 polymer ?
#
loop_
_entity_poly.entity_id
_entity_poly.type
_entity_poly.pdbx_seq_one_letter_code
_entity_poly.pdbx_strand_id
1 'polypeptide(L)'
;MLSAAHVTKKHWLNATRLKLYLFAGVVGFLIMTGGIISRSNLVNPHGFQILSDFSVFWSASRLALTGIPEAAYTPSALHQIVQTIAPDGGSAYGWF
;
A
#
# COMPACT_ATOMS: atom_id res chain seq x y z
N MET A 1 -19.43 4.25 -57.37
CA MET A 1 -19.64 4.32 -55.91
C MET A 1 -18.54 3.50 -55.24
N LEU A 2 -17.55 4.16 -54.62
CA LEU A 2 -16.43 3.48 -53.99
C LEU A 2 -16.87 2.95 -52.62
N SER A 3 -16.83 1.62 -52.46
CA SER A 3 -17.07 0.93 -51.19
C SER A 3 -15.96 1.29 -50.21
N ALA A 4 -16.32 1.98 -49.13
CA ALA A 4 -15.38 2.34 -48.07
C ALA A 4 -14.99 1.06 -47.31
N ALA A 5 -13.82 0.52 -47.64
CA ALA A 5 -13.20 -0.55 -46.87
C ALA A 5 -13.03 -0.09 -45.42
N HIS A 6 -13.79 -0.69 -44.52
CA HIS A 6 -13.67 -0.48 -43.08
C HIS A 6 -12.35 -1.10 -42.63
N VAL A 7 -11.27 -0.32 -42.63
CA VAL A 7 -10.00 -0.74 -42.03
C VAL A 7 -10.26 -0.86 -40.53
N THR A 8 -10.54 -2.09 -40.07
CA THR A 8 -10.58 -2.42 -38.65
C THR A 8 -9.19 -2.15 -38.08
N LYS A 9 -8.98 -0.93 -37.56
CA LYS A 9 -7.77 -0.58 -36.82
C LYS A 9 -7.61 -1.58 -35.69
N LYS A 10 -6.56 -2.39 -35.76
CA LYS A 10 -6.21 -3.37 -34.72
C LYS A 10 -6.16 -2.65 -33.37
N HIS A 11 -6.97 -3.10 -32.41
CA HIS A 11 -7.06 -2.43 -31.12
C HIS A 11 -5.69 -2.42 -30.42
N TRP A 12 -5.35 -1.31 -29.76
CA TRP A 12 -4.03 -1.14 -29.13
C TRP A 12 -3.80 -2.22 -28.05
N LEU A 13 -4.86 -2.61 -27.34
CA LEU A 13 -4.83 -3.65 -26.34
C LEU A 13 -5.17 -4.98 -27.02
N ASN A 14 -4.16 -5.83 -27.17
CA ASN A 14 -4.34 -7.20 -27.64
C ASN A 14 -4.07 -8.19 -26.50
N ALA A 15 -4.43 -9.46 -26.72
CA ALA A 15 -4.29 -10.50 -25.71
C ALA A 15 -2.84 -10.65 -25.18
N THR A 16 -1.84 -10.43 -26.05
CA THR A 16 -0.42 -10.49 -25.65
C THR A 16 -0.07 -9.36 -24.68
N ARG A 17 -0.47 -8.12 -24.98
CA ARG A 17 -0.26 -6.96 -24.11
C ARG A 17 -1.00 -7.11 -22.78
N LEU A 18 -2.24 -7.60 -22.82
CA LEU A 18 -3.02 -7.86 -21.61
C LEU A 18 -2.30 -8.87 -20.68
N LYS A 19 -1.86 -10.01 -21.22
CA LYS A 19 -1.12 -11.02 -20.44
C LYS A 19 0.19 -10.46 -19.88
N LEU A 20 0.92 -9.68 -20.67
CA LEU A 20 2.17 -9.07 -20.22
C LEU A 20 1.94 -8.09 -19.06
N TYR A 21 0.93 -7.23 -19.14
CA TYR A 21 0.63 -6.29 -18.07
C TYR A 21 0.17 -6.99 -16.78
N LEU A 22 -0.68 -8.01 -16.90
CA LEU A 22 -1.07 -8.82 -15.75
C LEU A 22 0.13 -9.54 -15.13
N PHE A 23 0.98 -10.16 -15.94
CA PHE A 23 2.18 -10.84 -15.46
C PHE A 23 3.15 -9.87 -14.79
N ALA A 24 3.41 -8.70 -15.39
CA ALA A 24 4.22 -7.65 -14.80
C ALA A 24 3.64 -7.17 -13.46
N GLY A 25 2.31 -7.03 -13.38
CA GLY A 25 1.62 -6.71 -12.14
C GLY A 25 1.83 -7.78 -11.05
N VAL A 26 1.68 -9.06 -11.39
CA VAL A 26 1.92 -10.18 -10.47
C VAL A 26 3.37 -10.21 -10.00
N VAL A 27 4.33 -10.07 -10.91
CA VAL A 27 5.77 -10.04 -10.57
C VAL A 27 6.08 -8.85 -9.65
N GLY A 28 5.56 -7.66 -9.97
CA GLY A 28 5.72 -6.47 -9.13
C GLY A 28 5.15 -6.66 -7.73
N PHE A 29 3.95 -7.25 -7.64
CA PHE A 29 3.32 -7.60 -6.36
C PHE A 29 4.20 -8.56 -5.56
N LEU A 30 4.67 -9.65 -6.17
CA LEU A 30 5.52 -10.64 -5.50
C LEU A 30 6.84 -10.05 -4.99
N ILE A 31 7.47 -9.16 -5.77
CA ILE A 31 8.70 -8.46 -5.35
C ILE A 31 8.41 -7.57 -4.13
N MET A 32 7.32 -6.79 -4.17
CA MET A 32 6.92 -5.97 -3.02
C MET A 32 6.64 -6.83 -1.79
N THR A 33 5.78 -7.84 -1.90
CA THR A 33 5.41 -8.68 -0.76
C THR A 33 6.59 -9.49 -0.25
N GLY A 34 7.42 -10.04 -1.13
CA GLY A 34 8.64 -10.75 -0.76
C GLY A 34 9.61 -9.86 0.00
N GLY A 35 9.80 -8.62 -0.45
CA GLY A 35 10.63 -7.63 0.25
C GLY A 35 10.09 -7.21 1.63
N ILE A 36 8.77 -7.21 1.81
CA ILE A 36 8.11 -6.94 3.10
C ILE A 36 8.25 -8.15 4.04
N ILE A 37 7.91 -9.35 3.58
CA ILE A 37 7.96 -10.59 4.37
C ILE A 37 9.38 -10.91 4.83
N SER A 38 10.39 -10.55 4.03
CA SER A 38 11.80 -10.76 4.38
C SER A 38 12.29 -9.87 5.53
N ARG A 39 11.47 -8.93 6.03
CA ARG A 39 11.83 -8.02 7.12
C ARG A 39 11.10 -8.43 8.38
N SER A 40 11.87 -8.80 9.41
CA SER A 40 11.36 -9.34 10.68
C SER A 40 10.58 -8.33 11.52
N ASN A 41 10.79 -7.04 11.35
CA ASN A 41 10.24 -5.99 12.21
C ASN A 41 9.33 -4.99 11.48
N LEU A 42 8.96 -5.25 10.22
CA LEU A 42 8.21 -4.30 9.38
C LEU A 42 8.89 -2.93 9.25
N VAL A 43 10.22 -2.85 9.41
CA VAL A 43 10.97 -1.60 9.27
C VAL A 43 11.76 -1.58 7.95
N ASN A 44 11.68 -0.47 7.23
CA ASN A 44 12.41 -0.24 6.00
C ASN A 44 13.92 0.05 6.29
N PRO A 45 14.83 0.06 5.30
CA PRO A 45 16.26 0.28 5.58
C PRO A 45 16.59 1.68 6.11
N HIS A 46 15.65 2.61 5.99
CA HIS A 46 15.75 3.98 6.49
C HIS A 46 15.19 4.13 7.91
N GLY A 47 14.76 3.04 8.55
CA GLY A 47 14.23 3.06 9.91
C GLY A 47 12.74 3.39 10.01
N PHE A 48 12.02 3.53 8.90
CA PHE A 48 10.58 3.81 8.94
C PHE A 48 9.74 2.54 8.88
N GLN A 49 8.58 2.57 9.53
CA GLN A 49 7.60 1.50 9.40
C GLN A 49 7.13 1.33 7.95
N ILE A 50 7.12 0.09 7.48
CA ILE A 50 6.50 -0.29 6.22
C ILE A 50 4.99 -0.27 6.42
N LEU A 51 4.25 0.24 5.43
CA LEU A 51 2.81 0.42 5.49
C LEU A 51 2.39 1.39 6.62
N SER A 52 3.17 2.46 6.83
CA SER A 52 2.89 3.49 7.84
C SER A 52 1.46 4.04 7.75
N ASP A 53 0.94 4.23 6.53
CA ASP A 53 -0.45 4.69 6.33
C ASP A 53 -1.45 3.67 6.90
N PHE A 54 -1.23 2.39 6.62
CA PHE A 54 -2.09 1.32 7.11
C PHE A 54 -2.04 1.20 8.63
N SER A 55 -0.83 1.27 9.22
CA SER A 55 -0.65 1.26 10.68
C SER A 55 -1.40 2.42 11.35
N VAL A 56 -1.39 3.62 10.75
CA VAL A 56 -2.13 4.79 11.23
C VAL A 56 -3.65 4.55 11.19
N PHE A 57 -4.19 4.10 10.04
CA PHE A 57 -5.63 3.85 9.91
C PHE A 57 -6.12 2.71 10.80
N TRP A 58 -5.34 1.63 10.91
CA TRP A 58 -5.64 0.53 11.82
C TRP A 58 -5.65 1.02 13.27
N SER A 59 -4.67 1.84 13.67
CA SER A 59 -4.56 2.39 15.02
C SER A 59 -5.71 3.33 15.36
N ALA A 60 -6.08 4.22 14.44
CA ALA A 60 -7.26 5.08 14.57
C ALA A 60 -8.54 4.25 14.72
N SER A 61 -8.70 3.20 13.91
CA SER A 61 -9.83 2.27 14.00
C SER A 61 -9.85 1.54 15.33
N ARG A 62 -8.69 1.12 15.85
CA ARG A 62 -8.56 0.48 17.15
C ARG A 62 -9.03 1.41 18.27
N LEU A 63 -8.59 2.67 18.27
CA LEU A 63 -9.00 3.69 19.25
C LEU A 63 -10.51 3.92 19.25
N ALA A 64 -11.11 4.03 18.05
CA ALA A 64 -12.56 4.14 17.90
C ALA A 64 -13.29 2.91 18.46
N LEU A 65 -12.82 1.70 18.15
CA LEU A 65 -13.40 0.46 18.65
C LEU A 65 -13.22 0.25 20.15
N THR A 66 -12.19 0.85 20.77
CA THR A 66 -11.98 0.82 22.23
C THR A 66 -12.79 1.88 22.99
N GLY A 67 -13.64 2.65 22.29
CA GLY A 67 -14.53 3.63 22.91
C GLY A 67 -13.92 5.01 23.13
N ILE A 68 -12.77 5.32 22.50
CA ILE A 68 -12.09 6.62 22.58
C ILE A 68 -11.79 7.13 21.15
N PRO A 69 -12.82 7.36 20.31
CA PRO A 69 -12.62 7.76 18.92
C PRO A 69 -11.88 9.09 18.75
N GLU A 70 -12.03 10.03 19.69
CA GLU A 70 -11.35 11.32 19.68
C GLU A 70 -9.83 11.19 19.80
N ALA A 71 -9.33 10.13 20.45
CA ALA A 71 -7.90 9.89 20.59
C ALA A 71 -7.21 9.60 19.25
N ALA A 72 -7.97 9.23 18.21
CA ALA A 72 -7.44 9.05 16.86
C ALA A 72 -6.88 10.37 16.26
N TYR A 73 -7.32 11.52 16.77
CA TYR A 73 -6.84 12.84 16.34
C TYR A 73 -5.75 13.42 17.26
N THR A 74 -5.37 12.68 18.31
CA THR A 74 -4.31 13.07 19.24
C THR A 74 -3.03 12.33 18.84
N PRO A 75 -2.01 13.02 18.27
CA PRO A 75 -0.84 12.35 17.69
C PRO A 75 -0.11 11.43 18.66
N SER A 76 0.03 11.82 19.93
CA SER A 76 0.68 10.99 20.95
C SER A 76 -0.08 9.70 21.26
N ALA A 77 -1.41 9.78 21.38
CA ALA A 77 -2.26 8.60 21.63
C ALA A 77 -2.26 7.66 20.42
N LEU A 78 -2.34 8.22 19.21
CA LEU A 78 -2.24 7.46 17.96
C LEU A 78 -0.86 6.80 17.82
N HIS A 79 0.22 7.52 18.14
CA HIS A 79 1.59 7.01 18.08
C HIS A 79 1.81 5.82 19.01
N GLN A 80 1.26 5.88 20.23
CA GLN A 80 1.36 4.78 21.19
C GLN A 80 0.75 3.49 20.64
N ILE A 81 -0.41 3.56 19.98
CA ILE A 81 -1.02 2.38 19.35
C ILE A 81 -0.20 1.90 18.16
N VAL A 82 0.31 2.82 17.32
CA VAL A 82 1.18 2.48 16.18
C VAL A 82 2.45 1.73 16.62
N GLN A 83 3.07 2.13 17.73
CA GLN A 83 4.26 1.46 18.26
C GLN A 83 4.01 0.03 18.73
N THR A 84 2.76 -0.37 18.99
CA THR A 84 2.44 -1.77 19.31
C THR A 84 2.59 -2.72 18.11
N ILE A 85 2.56 -2.18 16.90
CA ILE A 85 2.63 -2.94 15.63
C ILE A 85 4.09 -3.10 15.19
N ALA A 86 4.88 -2.02 15.29
CA ALA A 86 6.29 -2.00 14.88
C ALA A 86 7.10 -1.15 15.87
N PRO A 87 7.51 -1.73 17.02
CA PRO A 87 8.15 -1.01 18.13
C PRO A 87 9.45 -0.31 17.73
N ASP A 88 10.20 -0.93 16.82
CA ASP A 88 11.52 -0.43 16.38
C ASP A 88 11.43 0.55 15.20
N GLY A 89 10.21 0.79 14.69
CA GLY A 89 10.01 1.59 13.50
C GLY A 89 9.68 3.04 13.83
N GLY A 90 10.49 3.95 13.29
CA GLY A 90 10.22 5.38 13.33
C GLY A 90 9.01 5.78 12.49
N SER A 91 8.52 6.99 12.75
CA SER A 91 7.46 7.62 11.99
C SER A 91 7.94 8.10 10.61
N ALA A 92 7.21 7.78 9.55
CA ALA A 92 7.35 8.47 8.27
C ALA A 92 6.71 9.87 8.25
N TYR A 93 5.95 10.21 9.29
CA TYR A 93 5.22 11.47 9.43
C TYR A 93 5.86 12.39 10.46
N GLY A 94 6.06 13.65 10.09
CA GLY A 94 6.62 14.68 11.00
C GLY A 94 5.64 15.21 12.05
N TRP A 95 4.44 14.62 12.16
CA TRP A 95 3.42 15.01 13.13
C TRP A 95 3.25 14.02 14.28
N PHE A 96 4.06 12.95 14.32
CA PHE A 96 4.30 12.17 15.55
C PHE A 96 5.36 12.83 16.42
#